data_AF-A0A8T4AJ67-F1
#
_entry.id   AF-A0A8T4AJ67-F1
#
_cell.length_a   1.000
_cell.length_b   1.000
_cell.length_c   1.000
_cell.angle_alpha   90.00
_cell.angle_beta   90.00
_cell.angle_gamma   90.00
#
_symmetry.space_group_name_H-M   'P 1'
#
loop_
_entity.id
_entity.type
_entity.pdbx_description
1 polymer ?
#
loop_
_entity_poly.entity_id
_entity_poly.type
_entity_poly.pdbx_seq_one_letter_code
_entity_poly.pdbx_strand_id
1 'polypeptide(L)'
;MSTSHDAPWETDVEYTRYTLWFLYACIIYSLVGFSWGALMGGIAEFRHFVDHRAHGSLIVRAHTHINLLGWVEMAIFAAVYYFVPRLVKRPIFSLKLVKVHFWIHNIGLIGMVCLFTIAGILGGTASLSSPPDEVEALIRPWLATMGLFGTMVLVANGIWGYNVFRSCVGWEKDVPGAT
;
A
#
# COMPACT_ATOMS: atom_id res chain seq x y z
N MET A 1 -18.91 -3.68 42.18
CA MET A 1 -17.85 -4.39 41.43
C MET A 1 -17.88 -3.84 40.00
N SER A 2 -16.87 -3.07 39.62
CA SER A 2 -16.70 -2.57 38.26
C SER A 2 -16.35 -3.75 37.35
N THR A 3 -17.32 -4.31 36.65
CA THR A 3 -17.03 -5.17 35.49
C THR A 3 -16.54 -4.23 34.39
N SER A 4 -15.23 -3.98 34.32
CA SER A 4 -14.67 -3.43 33.09
C SER A 4 -14.91 -4.50 32.03
N HIS A 5 -15.98 -4.33 31.25
CA HIS A 5 -16.10 -5.03 29.98
C HIS A 5 -15.11 -4.36 29.04
N ASP A 6 -13.81 -4.57 29.31
CA ASP A 6 -12.74 -4.11 28.44
C ASP A 6 -13.02 -4.76 27.09
N ALA A 7 -13.13 -3.92 26.06
CA ALA A 7 -13.53 -4.43 24.78
C ALA A 7 -12.45 -5.40 24.27
N PRO A 8 -12.79 -6.49 23.55
CA PRO A 8 -11.80 -7.51 23.18
C PRO A 8 -10.56 -6.97 22.43
N TRP A 9 -10.72 -5.85 21.70
CA TRP A 9 -9.65 -5.15 20.98
C TRP A 9 -8.78 -4.24 21.86
N GLU A 10 -9.17 -3.94 23.10
CA GLU A 10 -8.38 -3.18 24.08
C GLU A 10 -7.37 -4.08 24.78
N THR A 11 -7.71 -5.36 24.94
CA THR A 11 -6.82 -6.37 25.54
C THR A 11 -5.85 -7.00 24.54
N ASP A 12 -6.15 -6.95 23.24
CA ASP A 12 -5.31 -7.53 22.19
C ASP A 12 -4.17 -6.55 21.79
N VAL A 13 -3.05 -6.68 22.50
CA VAL A 13 -1.83 -5.91 22.27
C VAL A 13 -1.29 -6.14 20.86
N GLU A 14 -1.43 -7.35 20.33
CA GLU A 14 -0.90 -7.67 19.01
C GLU A 14 -1.74 -7.03 17.89
N TYR A 15 -3.05 -7.05 18.02
CA TYR A 15 -3.95 -6.33 17.13
C TYR A 15 -3.66 -4.84 17.11
N THR A 16 -3.50 -4.25 18.30
CA THR A 16 -3.14 -2.83 18.45
C THR A 16 -1.81 -2.53 17.77
N ARG A 17 -0.80 -3.39 17.98
CA ARG A 17 0.52 -3.25 17.35
C ARG A 17 0.43 -3.23 15.82
N TYR A 18 -0.30 -4.16 15.21
CA TYR A 18 -0.43 -4.19 13.75
C TYR A 18 -1.22 -2.99 13.21
N THR A 19 -2.26 -2.54 13.91
CA THR A 19 -2.99 -1.32 13.55
C THR A 19 -2.07 -0.09 13.56
N LEU A 20 -1.21 0.02 14.58
CA LEU A 20 -0.18 1.06 14.64
C LEU A 20 0.88 0.90 13.56
N TRP A 21 1.26 -0.32 13.19
CA TRP A 21 2.21 -0.54 12.10
C TRP A 21 1.68 -0.06 10.75
N PHE A 22 0.39 -0.23 10.45
CA PHE A 22 -0.23 0.40 9.27
C PHE A 22 -0.12 1.93 9.34
N LEU A 23 -0.38 2.52 10.50
CA LEU A 23 -0.26 3.97 10.70
C LEU A 23 1.19 4.46 10.52
N TYR A 24 2.17 3.75 11.09
CA TYR A 24 3.58 4.08 10.95
C TYR A 24 4.05 3.93 9.51
N ALA A 25 3.64 2.86 8.82
CA ALA A 25 3.91 2.68 7.40
C ALA A 25 3.34 3.85 6.58
N CYS A 26 2.09 4.26 6.83
CA CYS A 26 1.47 5.44 6.23
C CYS A 26 2.33 6.70 6.40
N ILE A 27 2.82 6.98 7.61
CA ILE A 27 3.66 8.16 7.88
C ILE A 27 5.00 8.04 7.14
N ILE A 28 5.62 6.87 7.13
CA ILE A 28 6.90 6.66 6.43
C ILE A 28 6.72 6.87 4.92
N TYR A 29 5.71 6.25 4.32
CA TYR A 29 5.47 6.38 2.87
C TYR A 29 5.04 7.78 2.48
N SER A 30 4.33 8.52 3.32
CA SER A 30 3.98 9.91 3.04
C SER A 30 5.21 10.82 3.02
N LEU A 31 6.12 10.65 3.99
CA LEU A 31 7.38 11.39 4.01
C LEU A 31 8.23 11.09 2.78
N VAL A 32 8.37 9.81 2.41
CA VAL A 32 9.09 9.41 1.19
C VAL A 32 8.42 9.97 -0.05
N GLY A 33 7.10 9.82 -0.17
CA GLY A 33 6.30 10.27 -1.31
C GLY A 33 6.35 11.78 -1.51
N PHE A 34 6.16 12.58 -0.46
CA PHE A 34 6.24 14.04 -0.53
C PHE A 34 7.64 14.53 -0.83
N SER A 35 8.67 13.92 -0.21
CA SER A 35 10.07 14.27 -0.50
C SER A 35 10.40 13.98 -1.96
N TRP A 36 9.97 12.83 -2.47
CA TRP A 36 10.11 12.48 -3.90
C TRP A 36 9.42 13.50 -4.80
N GLY A 37 8.16 13.85 -4.51
CA GLY A 37 7.41 14.84 -5.29
C GLY A 37 8.09 16.21 -5.31
N ALA A 38 8.61 16.66 -4.16
CA ALA A 38 9.37 17.89 -4.05
C ALA A 38 10.66 17.85 -4.89
N LEU A 39 11.39 16.73 -4.90
CA LEU A 39 12.58 16.57 -5.74
C LEU A 39 12.25 16.55 -7.23
N MET A 40 11.21 15.81 -7.64
CA MET A 40 10.75 15.74 -9.03
C MET A 40 10.30 17.11 -9.55
N GLY A 41 9.59 17.89 -8.74
CA GLY A 41 9.12 19.22 -9.14
C GLY A 41 10.18 20.32 -9.02
N GLY A 42 11.02 20.24 -7.98
CA GLY A 42 11.97 21.30 -7.63
C GLY A 42 13.29 21.25 -8.42
N ILE A 43 13.74 20.06 -8.85
CA ILE A 43 14.99 19.91 -9.61
C ILE A 43 14.64 19.89 -11.11
N ALA A 44 15.03 20.93 -11.84
CA ALA A 44 14.72 21.09 -13.26
C ALA A 44 15.18 19.90 -14.12
N GLU A 45 16.40 19.39 -13.87
CA GLU A 45 16.94 18.23 -14.58
C GLU A 45 16.13 16.96 -14.32
N PHE A 46 15.70 16.75 -13.07
CA PHE A 46 14.91 15.57 -12.74
C PHE A 46 13.52 15.66 -13.34
N ARG A 47 12.88 16.84 -13.29
CA ARG A 47 11.61 17.10 -13.97
C ARG A 47 11.70 16.82 -15.47
N HIS A 48 12.73 17.35 -16.12
CA HIS A 48 12.94 17.11 -17.55
C HIS A 48 13.12 15.62 -17.85
N PHE A 49 13.86 14.89 -17.00
CA PHE A 49 14.03 13.44 -17.14
C PHE A 49 12.70 12.70 -17.08
N VAL A 50 11.87 12.96 -16.07
CA VAL A 50 10.61 12.22 -15.87
C VAL A 50 9.52 12.57 -16.89
N ASP A 51 9.51 13.81 -17.38
CA ASP A 51 8.48 14.30 -18.30
C ASP A 51 8.81 14.04 -19.78
N HIS A 52 10.09 14.10 -20.16
CA HIS A 52 10.50 14.12 -21.58
C HIS A 52 11.28 12.88 -22.03
N ARG A 53 11.88 12.10 -21.13
CA ARG A 53 12.60 10.88 -21.53
C ARG A 53 11.65 9.73 -21.81
N ALA A 54 12.01 8.89 -22.79
CA ALA A 54 11.30 7.64 -23.01
C ALA A 54 11.34 6.79 -21.74
N HIS A 55 10.18 6.30 -21.31
CA HIS A 55 9.98 5.57 -20.05
C HIS A 55 10.28 6.36 -18.74
N GLY A 56 10.62 7.64 -18.80
CA GLY A 56 10.79 8.50 -17.62
C GLY A 56 9.51 8.61 -16.78
N SER A 57 8.35 8.52 -17.44
CA SER A 57 7.03 8.50 -16.79
C SER A 57 6.79 7.28 -15.88
N LEU A 58 7.61 6.23 -15.97
CA LEU A 58 7.58 5.10 -15.02
C LEU A 58 8.00 5.54 -13.62
N ILE A 59 8.90 6.53 -13.49
CA ILE A 59 9.28 7.13 -12.21
C ILE A 59 8.11 7.92 -11.62
N VAL A 60 7.38 8.66 -12.45
CA VAL A 60 6.13 9.34 -12.04
C VAL A 60 5.13 8.31 -11.53
N ARG A 61 4.99 7.19 -12.26
CA ARG A 61 4.10 6.10 -11.85
C ARG A 61 4.52 5.48 -10.52
N ALA A 62 5.82 5.26 -10.28
CA ALA A 62 6.34 4.79 -8.99
C ALA A 62 5.94 5.75 -7.85
N HIS A 63 6.15 7.04 -8.05
CA HIS A 63 5.77 8.10 -7.11
C HIS A 63 4.24 8.13 -6.85
N THR A 64 3.41 7.94 -7.87
CA THR A 64 1.96 7.87 -7.67
C THR A 64 1.58 6.65 -6.83
N HIS A 65 2.20 5.49 -7.06
CA HIS A 65 1.89 4.27 -6.32
C HIS A 65 2.34 4.34 -4.85
N ILE A 66 3.51 4.92 -4.56
CA ILE A 66 3.94 5.06 -3.16
C ILE A 66 3.01 6.00 -2.38
N ASN A 67 2.44 7.03 -3.02
CA ASN A 67 1.47 7.91 -2.39
C ASN A 67 0.08 7.28 -2.25
N LEU A 68 -0.45 6.66 -3.31
CA LEU A 68 -1.79 6.08 -3.24
C LEU A 68 -1.83 4.82 -2.37
N LEU A 69 -0.90 3.88 -2.59
CA LEU A 69 -0.92 2.57 -1.93
C LEU A 69 -0.10 2.54 -0.64
N GLY A 70 0.94 3.38 -0.54
CA GLY A 70 1.78 3.47 0.65
C GLY A 70 1.25 4.47 1.67
N TRP A 71 0.83 5.66 1.24
CA TRP A 71 0.31 6.66 2.16
C TRP A 71 -1.20 6.55 2.36
N VAL A 72 -2.01 6.78 1.32
CA VAL A 72 -3.47 6.89 1.44
C VAL A 72 -4.08 5.56 1.87
N GLU A 73 -3.75 4.47 1.19
CA GLU A 73 -4.33 3.17 1.45
C GLU A 73 -3.93 2.60 2.82
N MET A 74 -2.68 2.78 3.26
CA MET A 74 -2.25 2.39 4.62
C MET A 74 -3.01 3.17 5.71
N ALA A 75 -3.29 4.45 5.48
CA ALA A 75 -4.12 5.25 6.39
C ALA A 75 -5.54 4.70 6.48
N ILE A 76 -6.12 4.33 5.34
CA ILE A 76 -7.44 3.69 5.27
C ILE A 76 -7.42 2.35 6.01
N PHE A 77 -6.40 1.51 5.81
CA PHE A 77 -6.28 0.23 6.49
C PHE A 77 -6.19 0.39 8.01
N ALA A 78 -5.35 1.32 8.50
CA ALA A 78 -5.26 1.62 9.92
C ALA A 78 -6.61 2.09 10.48
N ALA A 79 -7.28 3.02 9.80
CA ALA A 79 -8.58 3.55 10.22
C ALA A 79 -9.65 2.45 10.23
N VAL A 80 -9.73 1.63 9.19
CA VAL A 80 -10.74 0.56 9.08
C VAL A 80 -10.52 -0.51 10.14
N TYR A 81 -9.27 -0.95 10.37
CA TYR A 81 -8.98 -1.87 11.47
C TYR A 81 -9.26 -1.23 12.83
N TYR A 82 -9.13 0.08 12.98
CA TYR A 82 -9.50 0.74 14.23
C TYR A 82 -11.03 0.81 14.43
N PHE A 83 -11.78 1.32 13.45
CA PHE A 83 -13.20 1.64 13.63
C PHE A 83 -14.14 0.44 13.43
N VAL A 84 -13.82 -0.51 12.53
CA VAL A 84 -14.73 -1.65 12.26
C VAL A 84 -15.08 -2.43 13.53
N PRO A 85 -14.11 -2.95 14.32
CA PRO A 85 -14.42 -3.68 15.55
C PRO A 85 -15.29 -2.89 16.54
N ARG A 86 -15.08 -1.57 16.60
CA ARG A 86 -15.83 -0.65 17.48
C ARG A 86 -17.26 -0.44 17.01
N LEU A 87 -17.48 -0.35 15.71
CA LEU A 87 -18.82 -0.20 15.11
C LEU A 87 -19.65 -1.47 15.28
N VAL A 88 -19.07 -2.63 14.98
CA VAL A 88 -19.76 -3.92 15.06
C VAL A 88 -19.72 -4.56 16.45
N LYS A 89 -19.08 -3.90 17.42
CA LYS A 89 -18.90 -4.35 18.81
C LYS A 89 -18.35 -5.78 18.96
N ARG A 90 -17.49 -6.20 18.03
CA ARG A 90 -16.89 -7.53 18.00
C ARG A 90 -15.44 -7.50 17.53
N PRO A 91 -14.60 -8.47 17.94
CA PRO A 91 -13.23 -8.55 17.45
C PRO A 91 -13.19 -8.76 15.92
N ILE A 92 -12.05 -8.39 15.32
CA ILE A 92 -11.81 -8.68 13.90
C ILE A 92 -11.86 -10.19 13.66
N PHE A 93 -12.35 -10.60 12.48
CA PHE A 93 -12.54 -12.00 12.12
C PHE A 93 -11.25 -12.82 12.25
N SER A 94 -10.11 -12.30 11.78
CA SER A 94 -8.83 -12.99 11.92
C SER A 94 -7.64 -12.04 12.01
N LEU A 95 -6.94 -12.08 13.16
CA LEU A 95 -5.66 -11.38 13.34
C LEU A 95 -4.58 -11.92 12.39
N LYS A 96 -4.55 -13.22 12.11
CA LYS A 96 -3.57 -13.83 11.18
C LYS A 96 -3.68 -13.22 9.78
N LEU A 97 -4.91 -12.97 9.31
CA LEU A 97 -5.13 -12.32 8.02
C LEU A 97 -4.65 -10.86 8.02
N VAL A 98 -4.78 -10.13 9.13
CA VAL A 98 -4.21 -8.77 9.26
C VAL A 98 -2.69 -8.80 9.11
N LYS A 99 -1.99 -9.75 9.73
CA LYS A 99 -0.53 -9.88 9.62
C LYS A 99 -0.10 -10.19 8.18
N VAL A 100 -0.76 -11.18 7.57
CA VAL A 100 -0.47 -11.60 6.19
C VAL A 100 -0.74 -10.45 5.22
N HIS A 101 -1.87 -9.75 5.38
CA HIS A 101 -2.19 -8.55 4.61
C HIS A 101 -1.07 -7.50 4.72
N PHE A 102 -0.67 -7.14 5.94
CA PHE A 102 0.37 -6.13 6.16
C PHE A 102 1.68 -6.45 5.41
N TRP A 103 2.18 -7.69 5.55
CA TRP A 103 3.45 -8.07 4.94
C TRP A 103 3.38 -8.22 3.42
N ILE A 104 2.35 -8.89 2.90
CA ILE A 104 2.20 -9.07 1.44
C ILE A 104 2.03 -7.70 0.78
N HIS A 105 1.24 -6.80 1.37
CA HIS A 105 1.03 -5.46 0.82
C HIS A 105 2.33 -4.65 0.77
N ASN A 106 3.08 -4.60 1.88
CA ASN A 106 4.34 -3.85 1.93
C ASN A 106 5.41 -4.42 1.00
N ILE A 107 5.58 -5.75 0.95
CA ILE A 107 6.55 -6.38 0.05
C ILE A 107 6.16 -6.15 -1.41
N GLY A 108 4.87 -6.29 -1.73
CA GLY A 108 4.31 -5.98 -3.05
C GLY A 108 4.57 -4.53 -3.46
N LEU A 109 4.26 -3.58 -2.59
CA LEU A 109 4.43 -2.15 -2.85
C LEU A 109 5.89 -1.77 -3.06
N ILE A 110 6.79 -2.19 -2.16
CA ILE A 110 8.22 -1.88 -2.24
C ILE A 110 8.79 -2.45 -3.54
N GLY A 111 8.50 -3.73 -3.84
CA GLY A 111 8.98 -4.36 -5.08
C GLY A 111 8.48 -3.64 -6.33
N MET A 112 7.20 -3.26 -6.36
CA MET A 112 6.61 -2.51 -7.47
C MET A 112 7.26 -1.12 -7.66
N VAL A 113 7.42 -0.35 -6.58
CA VAL A 113 8.03 0.99 -6.63
C VAL A 113 9.49 0.90 -7.09
N CYS A 114 10.26 -0.05 -6.54
CA CYS A 114 11.65 -0.27 -6.94
C CYS A 114 11.74 -0.63 -8.43
N LEU A 115 10.91 -1.56 -8.92
CA LEU A 115 10.96 -2.02 -10.31
C LEU A 115 10.49 -0.95 -11.29
N PHE A 116 9.46 -0.17 -10.97
CA PHE A 116 9.09 0.99 -11.81
C PHE A 116 10.22 2.01 -11.91
N THR A 117 10.91 2.26 -10.80
CA THR A 117 12.01 3.23 -10.75
C THR A 117 13.22 2.74 -11.54
N ILE A 118 13.61 1.47 -11.37
CA ILE A 118 14.68 0.84 -12.14
C ILE A 118 14.35 0.86 -13.63
N ALA A 119 13.14 0.45 -14.00
CA ALA A 119 12.69 0.46 -15.39
C ALA A 119 12.69 1.89 -15.99
N GLY A 120 12.28 2.89 -15.22
CA GLY A 120 12.30 4.29 -15.66
C GLY A 120 13.71 4.84 -15.84
N ILE A 121 14.65 4.51 -14.93
CA ILE A 121 16.05 4.92 -15.04
C ILE A 121 16.73 4.22 -16.23
N LEU A 122 16.59 2.90 -16.34
CA LEU A 122 17.20 2.13 -17.43
C LEU A 122 16.62 2.55 -18.79
N GLY A 123 15.31 2.73 -18.88
CA GLY A 123 14.65 3.09 -20.14
C GLY A 123 14.98 4.53 -20.54
N GLY A 124 14.95 5.44 -19.57
CA GLY A 124 15.29 6.84 -19.79
C GLY A 124 16.74 7.06 -20.20
N THR A 125 17.68 6.30 -19.62
CA THR A 125 19.10 6.38 -20.00
C THR A 125 19.41 5.67 -21.32
N ALA A 126 18.89 4.45 -21.55
CA ALA A 126 19.12 3.71 -22.80
C ALA A 126 18.55 4.43 -24.03
N SER A 127 17.50 5.23 -23.86
CA SER A 127 16.89 6.03 -24.93
C SER A 127 17.80 7.11 -25.53
N LEU A 128 18.94 7.40 -24.90
CA LEU A 128 19.95 8.33 -25.44
C LEU A 128 20.74 7.76 -26.62
N SER A 129 20.96 6.46 -26.63
CA SER A 129 21.92 5.82 -27.53
C SER A 129 21.33 4.69 -28.36
N SER A 130 20.12 4.23 -28.01
CA SER A 130 19.54 3.00 -28.54
C SER A 130 18.18 3.28 -29.19
N PRO A 131 17.81 2.55 -30.25
CA PRO A 131 16.52 2.72 -30.90
C PRO A 131 15.37 2.26 -29.99
N PRO A 132 14.13 2.78 -30.19
CA PRO A 132 13.02 2.56 -29.27
C PRO A 132 12.62 1.09 -29.04
N ASP A 133 12.78 0.24 -30.05
CA ASP A 133 12.47 -1.19 -30.01
C ASP A 133 13.42 -1.97 -29.10
N GLU A 134 14.72 -1.64 -29.13
CA GLU A 134 15.71 -2.23 -28.22
C GLU A 134 15.49 -1.79 -26.77
N VAL A 135 15.15 -0.52 -26.55
CA VAL A 135 14.83 0.02 -25.21
C VAL A 135 13.59 -0.68 -24.65
N GLU A 136 12.55 -0.82 -25.46
CA GLU A 136 11.32 -1.51 -25.06
C GLU A 136 11.60 -3.00 -24.74
N ALA A 137 12.43 -3.68 -25.55
CA ALA A 137 12.85 -5.06 -25.26
C ALA A 137 13.61 -5.19 -23.94
N LEU A 138 14.44 -4.20 -23.59
CA LEU A 138 15.16 -4.14 -22.31
C LEU A 138 14.20 -3.96 -21.12
N ILE A 139 13.16 -3.13 -21.27
CA ILE A 139 12.26 -2.75 -20.17
C ILE A 139 11.15 -3.77 -19.90
N ARG A 140 10.68 -4.48 -20.92
CA ARG A 140 9.63 -5.51 -20.80
C ARG A 140 9.80 -6.50 -19.64
N PRO A 141 10.95 -7.16 -19.43
CA PRO A 141 11.11 -8.10 -18.32
C PRO A 141 10.98 -7.44 -16.95
N TRP A 142 11.42 -6.19 -16.80
CA TRP A 142 11.27 -5.42 -15.56
C TRP A 142 9.80 -5.10 -15.29
N LEU A 143 9.04 -4.70 -16.31
CA LEU A 143 7.60 -4.44 -16.19
C LEU A 143 6.80 -5.72 -15.90
N ALA A 144 7.17 -6.85 -16.51
CA ALA A 144 6.55 -8.14 -16.21
C ALA A 144 6.78 -8.54 -14.74
N THR A 145 8.01 -8.38 -14.25
CA THR A 145 8.35 -8.64 -12.85
C THR A 145 7.62 -7.67 -11.91
N MET A 146 7.48 -6.41 -12.31
CA MET A 146 6.69 -5.42 -11.57
C MET A 146 5.23 -5.87 -11.43
N GLY A 147 4.64 -6.41 -12.51
CA GLY A 147 3.28 -6.94 -12.50
C GLY A 147 3.06 -8.07 -11.48
N LEU A 148 4.08 -8.89 -11.22
CA LEU A 148 4.04 -9.91 -10.15
C LEU A 148 3.87 -9.27 -8.77
N PHE A 149 4.67 -8.24 -8.47
CA PHE A 149 4.56 -7.50 -7.20
C PHE A 149 3.24 -6.71 -7.10
N GLY A 150 2.76 -6.14 -8.21
CA GLY A 150 1.43 -5.53 -8.26
C GLY A 150 0.30 -6.54 -7.98
N THR A 151 0.46 -7.79 -8.42
CA THR A 151 -0.48 -8.86 -8.10
C THR A 151 -0.45 -9.21 -6.61
N MET A 152 0.72 -9.16 -5.95
CA MET A 152 0.80 -9.33 -4.49
C MET A 152 0.00 -8.26 -3.75
N VAL A 153 0.12 -6.99 -4.14
CA VAL A 153 -0.69 -5.88 -3.59
C VAL A 153 -2.19 -6.14 -3.77
N LEU A 154 -2.59 -6.59 -4.96
CA LEU A 154 -3.99 -6.93 -5.25
C LEU A 154 -4.50 -8.08 -4.36
N VAL A 155 -3.70 -9.14 -4.18
CA VAL A 155 -4.03 -10.26 -3.28
C VAL A 155 -4.14 -9.77 -1.84
N ALA A 156 -3.24 -8.89 -1.39
CA ALA A 156 -3.28 -8.31 -0.05
C ALA A 156 -4.59 -7.54 0.20
N ASN A 157 -5.03 -6.77 -0.79
CA ASN A 157 -6.33 -6.08 -0.80
C ASN A 157 -7.52 -7.06 -0.74
N GLY A 158 -7.46 -8.17 -1.47
CA GLY A 158 -8.46 -9.23 -1.39
C GLY A 158 -8.57 -9.84 0.01
N ILE A 159 -7.42 -10.09 0.66
CA ILE A 159 -7.35 -10.59 2.04
C ILE A 159 -7.95 -9.58 3.01
N TRP A 160 -7.59 -8.30 2.86
CA TRP A 160 -8.14 -7.21 3.67
C TRP A 160 -9.66 -7.12 3.54
N GLY A 161 -10.16 -7.03 2.31
CA GLY A 161 -11.58 -6.91 2.01
C GLY A 161 -12.37 -8.10 2.56
N TYR A 162 -11.87 -9.32 2.39
CA TYR A 162 -12.47 -10.53 2.97
C TYR A 162 -12.51 -10.48 4.50
N ASN A 163 -11.40 -10.10 5.14
CA ASN A 163 -11.32 -10.06 6.61
C ASN A 163 -12.30 -9.03 7.18
N VAL A 164 -12.37 -7.83 6.57
CA VAL A 164 -13.31 -6.77 6.96
C VAL A 164 -14.75 -7.19 6.70
N PHE A 165 -15.06 -7.72 5.51
CA PHE A 165 -16.40 -8.18 5.16
C PHE A 165 -16.90 -9.24 6.16
N ARG A 166 -16.09 -10.26 6.44
CA ARG A 166 -16.42 -11.27 7.45
C ARG A 166 -16.58 -10.69 8.86
N SER A 167 -15.83 -9.62 9.16
CA SER A 167 -15.96 -8.86 10.40
C SER A 167 -17.18 -7.94 10.41
N CYS A 168 -17.91 -7.76 9.31
CA CYS A 168 -19.17 -7.00 9.24
C CYS A 168 -20.43 -7.86 9.05
N VAL A 169 -20.34 -9.05 8.44
CA VAL A 169 -21.51 -9.94 8.26
C VAL A 169 -22.16 -10.37 9.58
N GLY A 170 -23.47 -10.17 9.72
CA GLY A 170 -24.24 -10.59 10.90
C GLY A 170 -24.03 -9.74 12.15
N TRP A 171 -23.53 -8.50 11.98
CA TRP A 171 -23.27 -7.56 13.07
C TRP A 171 -24.51 -7.17 13.89
N GLU A 172 -25.71 -7.23 13.30
CA GLU A 172 -26.99 -6.90 13.94
C GLU A 172 -27.22 -7.72 15.22
N LYS A 173 -26.75 -8.96 15.26
CA LYS A 173 -26.92 -9.87 16.40
C LYS A 173 -26.12 -9.44 17.63
N ASP A 174 -25.07 -8.65 17.43
CA ASP A 174 -24.08 -8.29 18.44
C ASP A 174 -24.30 -6.86 18.99
N VAL A 175 -25.23 -6.08 18.40
CA VAL A 175 -25.57 -4.73 18.83
C VAL A 175 -26.91 -4.74 19.59
N PRO A 176 -26.93 -4.46 20.91
CA PRO A 176 -28.17 -4.40 21.67
C PRO A 176 -29.13 -3.37 21.06
N GLY A 177 -30.30 -3.82 20.58
CA GLY A 177 -31.33 -2.98 19.98
C GLY A 177 -31.37 -2.95 18.45
N ALA A 178 -30.51 -3.68 17.75
CA ALA A 178 -30.71 -3.98 16.34
C ALA A 178 -31.81 -5.06 16.22
N THR A 179 -32.90 -4.71 15.52
CA THR A 179 -34.10 -5.52 15.32
C THR A 179 -33.87 -6.73 14.44
#